data_AF-A0A838NSP0-F1
#
_entry.id   AF-A0A838NSP0-F1
#
_cell.length_a   1.000
_cell.length_b   1.000
_cell.length_c   1.000
_cell.angle_alpha   90.00
_cell.angle_beta   90.00
_cell.angle_gamma   90.00
#
_symmetry.space_group_name_H-M   'P 1'
#
loop_
_entity.id
_entity.type
_entity.pdbx_description
1 polymer ?
#
loop_
_entity_poly.entity_id
_entity_poly.type
_entity_poly.pdbx_seq_one_letter_code
_entity_poly.pdbx_strand_id
1 'polypeptide(L)'
;MNVSCPECSTIYRVDPAKVPVGGVRARCSACGGVIPVGMAVAATQADPTVTSGVELSVSLRGRSPFVPPFSHPPFASPAATLPPRESQRETAVSVPSVTPPSLPARPVPPVLPASTPVSPLAPSSPFPSSPDRRPINPFLSRDPGLRAKRLSRALVSDMVAYYPAKHSEGLEKGTLKELFRDEIKKSYDEYVAQVGSELARSTTHFQESLNEVLGAGRKIF
;
A
#
# COMPACT_ATOMS: atom_id res chain seq x y z
N MET A 1 25.32 -12.76 -6.04
CA MET A 1 24.48 -13.32 -4.96
C MET A 1 23.01 -13.00 -5.20
N ASN A 2 22.10 -13.82 -4.67
CA ASN A 2 20.66 -13.52 -4.75
C ASN A 2 20.25 -12.86 -3.45
N VAL A 3 19.43 -11.82 -3.55
CA VAL A 3 18.82 -11.18 -2.38
C VAL A 3 17.31 -11.15 -2.59
N SER A 4 16.57 -11.67 -1.63
CA SER A 4 15.10 -11.62 -1.62
C SER A 4 14.62 -10.38 -0.89
N CYS A 5 13.61 -9.72 -1.45
CA CYS A 5 12.91 -8.68 -0.73
C CYS A 5 12.22 -9.29 0.52
N PRO A 6 12.44 -8.75 1.74
CA PRO A 6 11.78 -9.27 2.95
C PRO A 6 10.27 -8.98 2.94
N GLU A 7 9.89 -7.99 2.14
CA GLU A 7 8.52 -7.59 1.94
C GLU A 7 7.87 -8.57 0.92
N CYS A 8 7.92 -8.30 -0.38
CA CYS A 8 7.13 -9.06 -1.36
C CYS A 8 7.78 -10.35 -1.93
N SER A 9 8.89 -10.80 -1.34
CA SER A 9 9.64 -12.01 -1.74
C SER A 9 10.18 -12.05 -3.18
N THR A 10 10.21 -10.92 -3.89
CA THR A 10 10.84 -10.80 -5.20
C THR A 10 12.35 -11.06 -5.09
N ILE A 11 12.89 -11.91 -5.98
CA ILE A 11 14.30 -12.29 -5.98
C ILE A 11 15.08 -11.39 -6.94
N TYR A 12 16.12 -10.75 -6.44
CA TYR A 12 17.02 -9.92 -7.21
C TYR A 12 18.40 -10.56 -7.31
N ARG A 13 19.00 -10.49 -8.51
CA ARG A 13 20.39 -10.91 -8.75
C ARG A 13 21.28 -9.70 -8.52
N VAL A 14 22.10 -9.75 -7.45
CA VAL A 14 23.04 -8.69 -7.09
C VAL A 14 24.45 -9.15 -7.34
N ASP A 15 25.25 -8.33 -7.99
CA ASP A 15 26.68 -8.56 -8.17
C ASP A 15 27.43 -8.26 -6.83
N PRO A 16 28.09 -9.24 -6.19
CA PRO A 16 28.76 -9.02 -4.91
C PRO A 16 29.91 -8.01 -5.00
N ALA A 17 30.53 -7.84 -6.17
CA ALA A 17 31.59 -6.84 -6.35
C ALA A 17 31.07 -5.39 -6.27
N LYS A 18 29.76 -5.19 -6.42
CA LYS A 18 29.10 -3.87 -6.36
C LYS A 18 28.51 -3.56 -4.97
N VAL A 19 28.61 -4.48 -4.02
CA VAL A 19 28.06 -4.30 -2.68
C VAL A 19 29.20 -3.87 -1.74
N PRO A 20 29.13 -2.66 -1.14
CA PRO A 20 30.12 -2.23 -0.16
C PRO A 20 30.17 -3.18 1.05
N VAL A 21 31.32 -3.28 1.70
CA VAL A 21 31.52 -4.12 2.90
C VAL A 21 30.60 -3.74 4.08
N GLY A 22 30.14 -2.48 4.14
CA GLY A 22 29.14 -2.01 5.12
C GLY A 22 27.69 -2.32 4.73
N GLY A 23 27.47 -2.97 3.59
CA GLY A 23 26.16 -3.22 3.00
C GLY A 23 25.49 -1.97 2.41
N VAL A 24 24.35 -2.16 1.78
CA VAL A 24 23.52 -1.11 1.17
C VAL A 24 22.04 -1.40 1.40
N ARG A 25 21.24 -0.33 1.52
CA ARG A 25 19.77 -0.40 1.56
C ARG A 25 19.21 -0.18 0.16
N ALA A 26 18.80 -1.24 -0.51
CA ALA A 26 18.15 -1.18 -1.81
C ALA A 26 16.62 -1.03 -1.66
N ARG A 27 15.94 -0.42 -2.64
CA ARG A 27 14.47 -0.40 -2.69
C ARG A 27 13.97 -1.47 -3.67
N CYS A 28 12.97 -2.22 -3.25
CA CYS A 28 12.29 -3.21 -4.08
C CYS A 28 11.46 -2.51 -5.17
N SER A 29 11.65 -2.88 -6.44
CA SER A 29 10.87 -2.32 -7.55
C SER A 29 9.42 -2.80 -7.58
N ALA A 30 9.12 -3.95 -6.96
CA ALA A 30 7.77 -4.52 -6.97
C ALA A 30 6.85 -3.95 -5.88
N CYS A 31 7.39 -3.63 -4.70
CA CYS A 31 6.60 -3.21 -3.54
C CYS A 31 7.16 -2.00 -2.77
N GLY A 32 8.29 -1.42 -3.20
CA GLY A 32 8.91 -0.25 -2.55
C GLY A 32 9.65 -0.54 -1.24
N GLY A 33 9.54 -1.76 -0.71
CA GLY A 33 10.20 -2.22 0.51
C GLY A 33 11.72 -2.06 0.52
N VAL A 34 12.31 -1.87 1.70
CA VAL A 34 13.77 -1.70 1.85
C VAL A 34 14.46 -3.04 2.10
N ILE A 35 15.43 -3.37 1.25
CA ILE A 35 16.19 -4.62 1.26
C ILE A 35 17.61 -4.33 1.77
N PRO A 36 18.01 -4.84 2.95
CA PRO A 36 19.40 -4.79 3.37
C PRO A 36 20.22 -5.81 2.56
N VAL A 37 21.27 -5.34 1.90
CA VAL A 37 22.17 -6.16 1.09
C VAL A 37 23.56 -6.08 1.68
N GLY A 38 24.14 -7.20 2.11
CA GLY A 38 25.54 -7.25 2.59
C GLY A 38 25.77 -6.93 4.06
N MET A 39 24.74 -6.56 4.85
CA MET A 39 24.86 -6.57 6.31
C MET A 39 24.53 -7.97 6.82
N ALA A 40 25.54 -8.78 7.12
CA ALA A 40 25.39 -9.89 8.06
C ALA A 40 25.25 -9.31 9.47
N VAL A 41 24.09 -8.70 9.75
CA VAL A 41 23.67 -8.49 11.13
C VAL A 41 23.10 -9.80 11.62
N ALA A 42 23.90 -10.53 12.39
CA ALA A 42 23.36 -11.44 13.39
C ALA A 42 22.24 -10.66 14.10
N ALA A 43 21.02 -11.19 14.00
CA ALA A 43 19.88 -10.68 14.73
C ALA A 43 20.16 -10.83 16.23
N THR A 44 20.82 -9.82 16.80
CA THR A 44 20.91 -9.65 18.24
C THR A 44 19.57 -9.10 18.67
N GLN A 45 18.76 -9.98 19.22
CA GLN A 45 17.58 -9.62 20.01
C GLN A 45 18.06 -8.68 21.12
N ALA A 46 17.71 -7.39 21.03
CA ALA A 46 17.91 -6.45 22.11
C ALA A 46 16.70 -6.57 23.05
N ASP A 47 16.94 -7.27 24.15
CA ASP A 47 16.12 -7.34 25.35
C ASP A 47 16.11 -5.95 26.05
N PRO A 48 14.96 -5.29 26.29
CA PRO A 48 14.93 -4.03 27.01
C PRO A 48 14.77 -4.29 28.51
N THR A 49 15.88 -4.61 29.18
CA THR A 49 15.95 -4.55 30.64
C THR A 49 16.86 -3.40 31.04
N VAL A 50 16.28 -2.21 31.25
CA VAL A 50 16.90 -1.15 32.04
C VAL A 50 15.87 -0.55 32.99
N THR A 51 15.88 -1.12 34.20
CA THR A 51 15.98 -0.46 35.51
C THR A 51 15.21 0.83 35.73
N SER A 52 14.22 0.68 36.60
CA SER A 52 13.55 1.72 37.39
C SER A 52 14.55 2.55 38.21
N GLY A 53 14.38 3.87 38.20
CA GLY A 53 15.09 4.83 39.04
C GLY A 53 14.33 6.16 39.12
N VAL A 54 13.58 6.33 40.21
CA VAL A 54 13.36 7.55 41.03
C VAL A 54 14.08 8.83 40.54
N GLU A 55 13.55 10.06 40.56
CA GLU A 55 12.67 10.72 41.53
C GLU A 55 12.25 12.11 41.00
N LEU A 56 11.09 12.59 41.46
CA LEU A 56 10.65 13.97 41.75
C LEU A 56 10.95 15.20 40.85
N SER A 57 9.82 15.89 40.57
CA SER A 57 9.59 17.33 40.77
C SER A 57 10.28 18.35 39.86
N VAL A 58 9.49 19.02 39.00
CA VAL A 58 9.19 20.46 39.11
C VAL A 58 7.80 20.73 38.51
N SER A 59 6.91 21.25 39.36
CA SER A 59 5.69 21.95 38.99
C SER A 59 6.04 23.38 38.56
N LEU A 60 5.40 23.91 37.51
CA LEU A 60 4.71 25.23 37.50
C LEU A 60 4.61 25.83 36.08
N ARG A 61 3.38 26.26 35.74
CA ARG A 61 3.01 27.36 34.82
C ARG A 61 3.30 27.09 33.34
N GLY A 62 2.39 27.23 32.38
CA GLY A 62 1.05 27.80 32.31
C GLY A 62 0.84 28.26 30.85
N ARG A 63 -0.43 28.39 30.44
CA ARG A 63 -0.94 29.40 29.46
C ARG A 63 -0.28 29.36 28.05
N SER A 64 -0.93 29.08 26.94
CA SER A 64 -2.30 29.34 26.48
C SER A 64 -2.39 28.79 25.04
N PRO A 65 -3.58 28.47 24.50
CA PRO A 65 -3.71 28.13 23.09
C PRO A 65 -3.57 29.39 22.22
N PHE A 66 -2.68 29.35 21.23
CA PHE A 66 -2.61 30.40 20.20
C PHE A 66 -3.49 29.98 19.02
N VAL A 67 -4.65 30.63 18.92
CA VAL A 67 -5.57 30.57 17.79
C VAL A 67 -5.35 31.85 16.97
N PRO A 68 -4.95 31.78 15.68
CA PRO A 68 -5.03 32.94 14.83
C PRO A 68 -6.48 33.16 14.36
N PRO A 69 -7.04 34.37 14.48
CA PRO A 69 -8.28 34.73 13.82
C PRO A 69 -7.96 35.28 12.43
N PHE A 70 -8.46 34.62 11.38
CA PHE A 70 -8.67 35.31 10.11
C PHE A 70 -10.10 35.11 9.64
N SER A 71 -10.82 36.21 9.73
CA SER A 71 -12.18 36.41 9.28
C SER A 71 -12.17 37.10 7.91
N HIS A 72 -13.21 36.77 7.13
CA HIS A 72 -13.84 37.51 6.02
C HIS A 72 -13.41 37.14 4.58
N PRO A 73 -14.23 37.48 3.57
CA PRO A 73 -15.67 37.17 3.38
C PRO A 73 -15.90 36.61 1.92
N PRO A 74 -17.15 36.39 1.45
CA PRO A 74 -17.42 35.61 0.24
C PRO A 74 -17.33 36.47 -1.02
N PHE A 75 -16.60 36.00 -2.04
CA PHE A 75 -16.68 36.59 -3.38
C PHE A 75 -17.63 35.78 -4.25
N ALA A 76 -18.65 36.51 -4.71
CA ALA A 76 -19.76 36.06 -5.52
C ALA A 76 -19.32 35.67 -6.94
N SER A 77 -19.97 34.63 -7.46
CA SER A 77 -20.00 34.31 -8.88
C SER A 77 -20.63 35.45 -9.70
N PRO A 78 -20.23 35.59 -10.97
CA PRO A 78 -21.21 35.74 -12.01
C PRO A 78 -21.17 34.58 -13.01
N ALA A 79 -22.37 34.18 -13.41
CA ALA A 79 -22.68 33.25 -14.47
C ALA A 79 -22.41 33.83 -15.85
N ALA A 80 -22.44 32.91 -16.83
CA ALA A 80 -22.68 33.09 -18.25
C ALA A 80 -21.52 33.64 -19.10
N THR A 81 -21.06 32.82 -20.05
CA THR A 81 -21.49 32.92 -21.46
C THR A 81 -20.73 31.87 -22.27
N LEU A 82 -21.46 30.92 -22.85
CA LEU A 82 -20.99 30.11 -23.98
C LEU A 82 -21.16 30.94 -25.27
N PRO A 83 -20.16 30.93 -26.16
CA PRO A 83 -20.42 30.92 -27.59
C PRO A 83 -19.82 29.68 -28.30
N PRO A 84 -20.29 29.36 -29.53
CA PRO A 84 -20.07 28.08 -30.21
C PRO A 84 -18.79 27.96 -31.06
N ARG A 85 -18.25 26.73 -31.06
CA ARG A 85 -17.65 25.89 -32.13
C ARG A 85 -17.13 26.54 -33.43
N GLU A 86 -15.82 26.40 -33.69
CA GLU A 86 -15.20 26.39 -35.04
C GLU A 86 -13.83 25.67 -34.97
N SER A 87 -13.67 24.41 -35.41
CA SER A 87 -13.35 23.93 -36.77
C SER A 87 -12.02 24.42 -37.37
N GLN A 88 -10.88 23.81 -36.98
CA GLN A 88 -9.65 23.63 -37.80
C GLN A 88 -8.96 22.37 -37.26
N ARG A 89 -8.94 21.19 -37.90
CA ARG A 89 -8.35 20.72 -39.17
C ARG A 89 -6.83 20.88 -39.28
N GLU A 90 -6.17 19.72 -39.31
CA GLU A 90 -4.87 19.38 -39.90
C GLU A 90 -3.61 20.10 -39.44
N THR A 91 -2.75 19.36 -38.73
CA THR A 91 -1.38 19.18 -39.22
C THR A 91 -0.83 17.84 -38.73
N ALA A 92 -0.68 16.91 -39.68
CA ALA A 92 0.06 15.68 -39.48
C ALA A 92 1.54 16.03 -39.33
N VAL A 93 2.11 15.76 -38.14
CA VAL A 93 3.55 15.90 -37.91
C VAL A 93 4.17 14.51 -38.05
N SER A 94 4.90 14.32 -39.15
CA SER A 94 5.75 13.16 -39.40
C SER A 94 6.78 12.99 -38.29
N VAL A 95 6.81 11.81 -37.68
CA VAL A 95 7.87 11.41 -36.74
C VAL A 95 8.89 10.57 -37.51
N PRO A 96 10.18 10.92 -37.56
CA PRO A 96 11.20 10.04 -38.12
C PRO A 96 11.46 8.86 -37.18
N SER A 97 11.50 7.66 -37.75
CA SER A 97 11.81 6.40 -37.07
C SER A 97 13.30 6.35 -36.73
N VAL A 98 13.63 6.20 -35.45
CA VAL A 98 15.01 6.03 -34.96
C VAL A 98 15.29 4.54 -34.79
N THR A 99 16.21 4.02 -35.59
CA THR A 99 16.69 2.64 -35.53
C THR A 99 17.54 2.41 -34.28
N PRO A 100 17.26 1.39 -33.44
CA PRO A 100 18.15 1.05 -32.33
C PRO A 100 19.37 0.25 -32.82
N PRO A 101 20.58 0.49 -32.30
CA PRO A 101 21.74 -0.37 -32.56
C PRO A 101 21.64 -1.67 -31.75
N SER A 102 21.96 -2.78 -32.42
CA SER A 102 21.99 -4.14 -31.85
C SER A 102 23.22 -4.33 -30.96
N LEU A 103 23.03 -4.81 -29.73
CA LEU A 103 24.11 -5.12 -28.79
C LEU A 103 24.60 -6.58 -28.96
N PRO A 104 25.92 -6.83 -28.94
CA PRO A 104 26.49 -8.17 -29.07
C PRO A 104 26.31 -9.03 -27.81
N ALA A 105 26.11 -10.33 -28.04
CA ALA A 105 25.91 -11.37 -27.03
C ALA A 105 27.17 -11.62 -26.18
N ARG A 106 26.98 -11.82 -24.87
CA ARG A 106 28.06 -12.11 -23.92
C ARG A 106 28.20 -13.62 -23.70
N PRO A 107 29.43 -14.17 -23.59
CA PRO A 107 29.64 -15.61 -23.42
C PRO A 107 29.35 -16.08 -21.98
N VAL A 108 28.86 -17.31 -21.88
CA VAL A 108 28.48 -18.00 -20.64
C VAL A 108 29.70 -18.75 -20.08
N PRO A 109 30.14 -18.49 -18.83
CA PRO A 109 31.14 -19.32 -18.16
C PRO A 109 30.53 -20.51 -17.41
N PRO A 110 31.32 -21.57 -17.14
CA PRO A 110 30.84 -22.90 -16.78
C PRO A 110 30.53 -23.06 -15.29
N VAL A 111 29.61 -23.99 -15.01
CA VAL A 111 29.13 -24.44 -13.69
C VAL A 111 30.05 -25.54 -13.16
N LEU A 112 30.47 -25.47 -11.88
CA LEU A 112 30.99 -26.59 -11.10
C LEU A 112 30.85 -26.33 -9.57
N PRO A 113 30.90 -27.35 -8.68
CA PRO A 113 29.73 -27.79 -7.92
C PRO A 113 29.81 -27.59 -6.39
N ALA A 114 28.68 -27.94 -5.76
CA ALA A 114 28.35 -27.82 -4.36
C ALA A 114 29.24 -28.64 -3.40
N SER A 115 29.37 -28.14 -2.16
CA SER A 115 29.80 -28.90 -0.99
C SER A 115 28.90 -28.53 0.19
N THR A 116 28.11 -29.51 0.63
CA THR A 116 27.85 -30.03 2.01
C THR A 116 28.15 -29.13 3.24
N PRO A 117 27.70 -29.44 4.49
CA PRO A 117 26.95 -30.59 5.03
C PRO A 117 25.80 -30.23 6.04
N VAL A 118 25.18 -31.31 6.54
CA VAL A 118 24.04 -31.46 7.46
C VAL A 118 24.46 -31.33 8.95
N SER A 119 23.54 -30.85 9.82
CA SER A 119 23.27 -31.30 11.23
C SER A 119 23.05 -30.16 12.24
N PRO A 120 22.49 -30.39 13.45
CA PRO A 120 21.49 -31.38 13.89
C PRO A 120 20.32 -30.78 14.73
N LEU A 121 19.31 -31.63 14.93
CA LEU A 121 18.13 -31.47 15.81
C LEU A 121 18.50 -31.27 17.30
N ALA A 122 17.74 -30.41 17.99
CA ALA A 122 17.47 -30.49 19.43
C ALA A 122 16.06 -29.93 19.76
N PRO A 123 15.42 -30.38 20.86
CA PRO A 123 13.96 -30.55 20.95
C PRO A 123 13.22 -29.38 21.62
N SER A 124 11.97 -29.17 21.22
CA SER A 124 11.06 -28.19 21.82
C SER A 124 10.04 -28.88 22.73
N SER A 125 10.04 -28.52 24.02
CA SER A 125 8.93 -28.81 24.94
C SER A 125 7.72 -27.91 24.65
N PRO A 126 6.48 -28.36 24.93
CA PRO A 126 5.26 -27.66 24.52
C PRO A 126 4.82 -26.64 25.58
N PHE A 127 4.80 -25.35 25.23
CA PHE A 127 4.09 -24.33 26.01
C PHE A 127 2.74 -23.99 25.35
N PRO A 128 1.71 -23.71 26.16
CA PRO A 128 0.31 -23.60 25.74
C PRO A 128 0.02 -22.31 24.98
N SER A 129 -0.83 -22.44 23.98
CA SER A 129 -1.26 -21.43 23.02
C SER A 129 -2.21 -20.38 23.63
N SER A 130 -1.75 -19.13 23.68
CA SER A 130 -2.60 -17.95 23.89
C SER A 130 -3.41 -17.61 22.62
N PRO A 131 -4.66 -17.14 22.74
CA PRO A 131 -5.50 -16.83 21.58
C PRO A 131 -5.12 -15.50 20.91
N ASP A 132 -4.86 -15.59 19.61
CA ASP A 132 -5.06 -14.58 18.55
C ASP A 132 -4.71 -13.11 18.86
N ARG A 133 -3.41 -12.85 18.98
CA ARG A 133 -2.87 -11.50 18.82
C ARG A 133 -2.78 -11.22 17.31
N ARG A 134 -3.64 -10.33 16.79
CA ARG A 134 -3.61 -9.88 15.38
C ARG A 134 -2.17 -9.52 14.99
N PRO A 135 -1.62 -10.08 13.89
CA PRO A 135 -0.23 -9.87 13.56
C PRO A 135 0.05 -8.38 13.30
N ILE A 136 0.99 -7.85 14.08
CA ILE A 136 1.50 -6.47 14.05
C ILE A 136 2.25 -6.15 12.75
N ASN A 137 2.56 -7.15 11.93
CA ASN A 137 3.29 -6.98 10.68
C ASN A 137 2.36 -7.13 9.47
N PRO A 138 2.24 -6.10 8.60
CA PRO A 138 1.46 -6.16 7.36
C PRO A 138 2.01 -7.16 6.32
N PHE A 139 3.06 -7.92 6.68
CA PHE A 139 3.86 -8.80 5.82
C PHE A 139 3.52 -10.29 5.81
N LEU A 140 2.50 -10.73 6.55
CA LEU A 140 1.91 -12.06 6.34
C LEU A 140 0.96 -12.10 5.12
N SER A 141 0.83 -11.00 4.37
CA SER A 141 -0.10 -10.83 3.24
C SER A 141 0.52 -11.21 1.89
N ARG A 142 0.78 -12.51 1.70
CA ARG A 142 0.67 -13.12 0.36
C ARG A 142 -0.72 -13.72 0.12
N ASP A 143 -1.58 -13.63 1.13
CA ASP A 143 -2.95 -14.10 1.06
C ASP A 143 -3.78 -13.22 0.10
N PRO A 144 -4.37 -13.82 -0.96
CA PRO A 144 -5.12 -13.07 -1.95
C PRO A 144 -6.40 -12.43 -1.37
N GLY A 145 -7.00 -13.01 -0.33
CA GLY A 145 -8.17 -12.45 0.35
C GLY A 145 -7.85 -11.19 1.15
N LEU A 146 -6.75 -11.19 1.90
CA LEU A 146 -6.27 -9.98 2.59
C LEU A 146 -5.93 -8.85 1.62
N ARG A 147 -5.33 -9.16 0.47
CA ARG A 147 -5.08 -8.17 -0.59
C ARG A 147 -6.39 -7.61 -1.14
N ALA A 148 -7.35 -8.48 -1.47
CA ALA A 148 -8.66 -8.10 -1.97
C ALA A 148 -9.41 -7.20 -0.97
N LYS A 149 -9.43 -7.57 0.31
CA LYS A 149 -10.03 -6.76 1.39
C LYS A 149 -9.41 -5.37 1.51
N ARG A 150 -8.09 -5.26 1.43
CA ARG A 150 -7.40 -3.96 1.46
C ARG A 150 -7.77 -3.11 0.25
N LEU A 151 -7.78 -3.70 -0.94
CA LEU A 151 -8.16 -3.00 -2.17
C LEU A 151 -9.60 -2.50 -2.11
N SER A 152 -10.55 -3.34 -1.67
CA SER A 152 -11.95 -2.94 -1.52
C SER A 152 -12.10 -1.72 -0.62
N ARG A 153 -11.45 -1.70 0.55
CA ARG A 153 -11.51 -0.55 1.47
C ARG A 153 -10.90 0.71 0.86
N ALA A 154 -9.81 0.58 0.11
CA ALA A 154 -9.18 1.72 -0.56
C ALA A 154 -10.13 2.33 -1.61
N LEU A 155 -10.72 1.51 -2.48
CA LEU A 155 -11.67 1.98 -3.51
C LEU A 155 -12.92 2.62 -2.89
N VAL A 156 -13.49 2.03 -1.85
CA VAL A 156 -14.66 2.61 -1.18
C VAL A 156 -14.31 3.91 -0.45
N SER A 157 -13.13 3.99 0.16
CA SER A 157 -12.66 5.23 0.78
C SER A 157 -12.45 6.34 -0.24
N ASP A 158 -12.01 6.02 -1.45
CA ASP A 158 -11.83 6.99 -2.54
C ASP A 158 -13.17 7.59 -2.98
N MET A 159 -14.22 6.76 -3.08
CA MET A 159 -15.58 7.24 -3.36
C MET A 159 -16.07 8.26 -2.34
N VAL A 160 -15.85 8.01 -1.04
CA VAL A 160 -16.25 8.94 0.04
C VAL A 160 -15.41 10.21 0.02
N ALA A 161 -14.10 10.08 -0.23
CA ALA A 161 -13.19 11.22 -0.31
C ALA A 161 -13.56 12.16 -1.46
N TYR A 162 -14.00 11.62 -2.60
CA TYR A 162 -14.36 12.41 -3.77
C TYR A 162 -15.79 12.99 -3.71
N TYR A 163 -16.73 12.29 -3.07
CA TYR A 163 -18.14 12.73 -2.97
C TYR A 163 -18.64 12.86 -1.52
N PRO A 164 -18.01 13.71 -0.68
CA PRO A 164 -18.37 13.81 0.75
C PRO A 164 -19.80 14.32 0.97
N ALA A 165 -20.26 15.27 0.14
CA ALA A 165 -21.62 15.81 0.24
C ALA A 165 -22.70 14.79 -0.12
N LYS A 166 -22.47 13.97 -1.17
CA LYS A 166 -23.40 12.88 -1.53
C LYS A 166 -23.45 11.83 -0.42
N HIS A 167 -22.32 11.54 0.22
CA HIS A 167 -22.22 10.57 1.30
C HIS A 167 -23.01 10.99 2.53
N SER A 168 -22.85 12.23 2.99
CA SER A 168 -23.63 12.76 4.12
C SER A 168 -25.12 12.78 3.82
N GLU A 169 -25.51 13.27 2.63
CA GLU A 169 -26.92 13.29 2.21
C GLU A 169 -27.53 11.89 2.17
N GLY A 170 -26.79 10.92 1.61
CA GLY A 170 -27.25 9.54 1.56
C GLY A 170 -27.36 8.87 2.93
N LEU A 171 -26.50 9.22 3.90
CA LEU A 171 -26.58 8.73 5.28
C LEU A 171 -27.78 9.30 6.04
N GLU A 172 -28.14 10.56 5.78
CA GLU A 172 -29.30 11.24 6.37
C GLU A 172 -30.62 10.73 5.79
N LYS A 173 -30.71 10.63 4.46
CA LYS A 173 -31.94 10.22 3.76
C LYS A 173 -32.12 8.71 3.65
N GLY A 174 -31.06 7.94 3.90
CA GLY A 174 -31.05 6.48 3.72
C GLY A 174 -30.98 6.03 2.26
N THR A 175 -30.70 6.94 1.31
CA THR A 175 -30.70 6.70 -0.14
C THR A 175 -29.31 6.37 -0.72
N LEU A 176 -28.37 5.93 0.12
CA LEU A 176 -26.98 5.60 -0.29
C LEU A 176 -26.88 4.68 -1.51
N LYS A 177 -27.76 3.66 -1.59
CA LYS A 177 -27.77 2.70 -2.70
C LYS A 177 -28.04 3.36 -4.04
N GLU A 178 -28.91 4.36 -4.04
CA GLU A 178 -29.35 5.05 -5.25
C GLU A 178 -28.31 6.11 -5.65
N LEU A 179 -27.83 6.88 -4.68
CA LEU A 179 -26.89 7.98 -4.90
C LEU A 179 -25.49 7.53 -5.35
N PHE A 180 -25.05 6.34 -4.92
CA PHE A 180 -23.73 5.79 -5.24
C PHE A 180 -23.79 4.59 -6.20
N ARG A 181 -24.94 4.30 -6.81
CA ARG A 181 -25.11 3.10 -7.66
C ARG A 181 -24.05 3.01 -8.76
N ASP A 182 -23.80 4.11 -9.44
CA ASP A 182 -22.89 4.15 -10.59
C ASP A 182 -21.43 4.10 -10.15
N GLU A 183 -21.09 4.78 -9.05
CA GLU A 183 -19.76 4.78 -8.45
C GLU A 183 -19.41 3.41 -7.88
N ILE A 184 -20.37 2.73 -7.22
CA ILE A 184 -20.21 1.37 -6.72
C ILE A 184 -19.98 0.41 -7.89
N LYS A 185 -20.75 0.54 -8.98
CA LYS A 185 -20.57 -0.32 -10.16
C LYS A 185 -19.17 -0.15 -10.78
N LYS A 186 -18.73 1.09 -11.01
CA LYS A 186 -17.40 1.37 -11.55
C LYS A 186 -16.29 0.83 -10.64
N SER A 187 -16.40 1.07 -9.33
CA SER A 187 -15.43 0.60 -8.35
C SER A 187 -15.41 -0.93 -8.25
N TYR A 188 -16.56 -1.59 -8.43
CA TYR A 188 -16.64 -3.04 -8.47
C TYR A 188 -16.00 -3.62 -9.73
N ASP A 189 -16.22 -3.00 -10.90
CA ASP A 189 -15.58 -3.42 -12.15
C ASP A 189 -14.05 -3.30 -12.06
N GLU A 190 -13.55 -2.22 -11.46
CA GLU A 190 -12.12 -2.04 -11.17
C GLU A 190 -11.59 -3.08 -10.18
N TYR A 191 -12.34 -3.36 -9.11
CA TYR A 191 -12.01 -4.41 -8.15
C TYR A 191 -11.88 -5.78 -8.83
N VAL A 192 -12.84 -6.13 -9.69
CA VAL A 192 -12.81 -7.38 -10.47
C VAL A 192 -11.61 -7.42 -11.42
N ALA A 193 -11.29 -6.30 -12.08
CA ALA A 193 -10.16 -6.22 -13.00
C ALA A 193 -8.82 -6.48 -12.30
N GLN A 194 -8.64 -6.01 -11.06
CA GLN A 194 -7.40 -6.18 -10.31
C GLN A 194 -7.30 -7.50 -9.54
N VAL A 195 -8.42 -8.01 -9.03
CA VAL A 195 -8.46 -9.16 -8.10
C VAL A 195 -8.83 -10.46 -8.84
N GLY A 196 -9.49 -10.36 -9.99
CA GLY A 196 -10.00 -11.48 -10.76
C GLY A 196 -11.45 -11.82 -10.40
N SER A 197 -12.20 -12.27 -11.41
CA SER A 197 -13.64 -12.57 -11.29
C SER A 197 -13.96 -13.72 -10.33
N GLU A 198 -13.09 -14.72 -10.22
CA GLU A 198 -13.28 -15.85 -9.32
C GLU A 198 -13.21 -15.43 -7.84
N LEU A 199 -12.21 -14.63 -7.48
CA LEU A 199 -12.05 -14.17 -6.11
C LEU A 199 -13.07 -13.08 -5.74
N ALA A 200 -13.40 -12.21 -6.70
CA ALA A 200 -14.42 -11.17 -6.49
C ALA A 200 -15.83 -11.75 -6.26
N ARG A 201 -16.16 -12.88 -6.91
CA ARG A 201 -17.46 -13.56 -6.74
C ARG A 201 -17.51 -14.50 -5.54
N SER A 202 -16.37 -15.09 -5.15
CA SER A 202 -16.31 -16.03 -4.03
C SER A 202 -16.19 -15.34 -2.66
N THR A 203 -15.83 -14.06 -2.61
CA THR A 203 -15.62 -13.32 -1.36
C THR A 203 -16.59 -12.14 -1.20
N THR A 204 -16.92 -11.81 0.06
CA THR A 204 -17.80 -10.69 0.42
C THR A 204 -17.04 -9.40 0.76
N HIS A 205 -15.73 -9.36 0.52
CA HIS A 205 -14.86 -8.26 0.96
C HIS A 205 -15.28 -6.88 0.45
N PHE A 206 -15.78 -6.81 -0.78
CA PHE A 206 -16.25 -5.56 -1.35
C PHE A 206 -17.54 -5.07 -0.68
N GLN A 207 -18.52 -5.95 -0.48
CA GLN A 207 -19.78 -5.63 0.20
C GLN A 207 -19.57 -5.28 1.69
N GLU A 208 -18.67 -6.00 2.37
CA GLU A 208 -18.24 -5.65 3.73
C GLU A 208 -17.65 -4.25 3.79
N SER A 209 -16.79 -3.89 2.83
CA SER A 209 -16.19 -2.56 2.76
C SER A 209 -17.21 -1.47 2.47
N LEU A 210 -18.23 -1.73 1.63
CA LEU A 210 -19.35 -0.82 1.43
C LEU A 210 -20.11 -0.58 2.73
N ASN A 211 -20.46 -1.62 3.47
CA ASN A 211 -21.18 -1.49 4.73
C ASN A 211 -20.35 -0.80 5.82
N GLU A 212 -19.05 -1.08 5.87
CA GLU A 212 -18.15 -0.51 6.87
C GLU A 212 -17.82 0.97 6.61
N VAL A 213 -17.45 1.32 5.37
CA VAL A 213 -16.98 2.66 5.01
C VAL A 213 -18.12 3.53 4.50
N LEU A 214 -18.86 3.07 3.48
CA LEU A 214 -19.95 3.85 2.88
C LEU A 214 -21.20 3.87 3.78
N GLY A 215 -21.53 2.74 4.40
CA GLY A 215 -22.64 2.60 5.35
C GLY A 215 -22.35 3.13 6.76
N ALA A 216 -21.14 3.62 7.02
CA ALA A 216 -20.66 4.04 8.34
C ALA A 216 -20.88 2.96 9.43
N GLY A 217 -20.61 1.69 9.06
CA GLY A 217 -20.79 0.52 9.93
C GLY A 217 -22.18 -0.13 9.87
N ARG A 218 -23.15 0.45 9.15
CA ARG A 218 -24.49 -0.12 8.98
C ARG A 218 -24.53 -1.10 7.81
N LYS A 219 -25.22 -2.24 7.99
CA LYS A 219 -25.47 -3.23 6.93
C LYS A 219 -26.61 -2.76 6.04
N ILE A 220 -26.28 -1.94 5.05
CA ILE A 220 -27.22 -1.37 4.09
C ILE A 220 -27.19 -2.19 2.79
N PHE A 221 -25.99 -2.54 2.32
CA PHE A 221 -25.71 -3.22 1.05
C PHE A 221 -25.70 -4.73 1.19
#